data_AF-A0A2J6HZB5-F1
#
_entry.id   AF-A0A2J6HZB5-F1
#
_cell.length_a   1.000
_cell.length_b   1.000
_cell.length_c   1.000
_cell.angle_alpha   90.00
_cell.angle_beta   90.00
_cell.angle_gamma   90.00
#
_symmetry.space_group_name_H-M   'P 1'
#
loop_
_entity.id
_entity.type
_entity.pdbx_description
1 polymer ?
#
loop_
_entity_poly.entity_id
_entity_poly.type
_entity_poly.pdbx_seq_one_letter_code
_entity_poly.pdbx_strand_id
1 'polypeptide(L)'
;MDWDSLSVFFFIFSIALIAVFFGYAAIVSLLEKEMRAFTVFLVSTLIFSFLLFLVYATIVPWYLFIAADMVLIVAILLFFLPFKNGFSNAENPLMRIDERIIMFSMSRLIPGSKRYRDYYDEFPEHLDNDRQFRNLPGLLSSEAPFFDEKYFYAALNNFSTVETLHNLVDGPFVERESEVDPSEVTNFISSWVEKMGAHSNGVTKLHDYHKYSIVGRGDDYGKKVELDHTYAFAFTVEMDKNLMDAAPMAPVVFESSQQYLRSGLIAVQVAEWIRSLGYDARAHIDGNYRVVCPLIARDAGLGEIGRMGLLMTPRLGPRVRIAVVTTNMPLQVSKRLPDPSVDAFCDVCKKCAITCPSAAIPKDQKQEIDGILRWQIDQEKCYTYWCRVGTDCGKCMRLCPYSHPDNFLHNVVRYGIKRSHLFRKFAVRMDDFVYGKNPKPRLPKG
;
A
#
# COMPACT_ATOMS: atom_id res chain seq x y z
N MET A 1 5.76 -55.99 -2.53
CA MET A 1 6.50 -54.84 -1.97
C MET A 1 6.48 -55.04 -0.48
N ASP A 2 7.63 -55.35 0.14
CA ASP A 2 7.67 -55.72 1.55
C ASP A 2 7.29 -54.52 2.45
N TRP A 3 6.72 -54.83 3.61
CA TRP A 3 6.16 -53.87 4.58
C TRP A 3 7.15 -52.75 4.95
N ASP A 4 8.44 -53.08 5.01
CA ASP A 4 9.51 -52.13 5.30
C ASP A 4 9.74 -51.17 4.14
N SER A 5 9.63 -51.63 2.88
CA SER A 5 9.83 -50.78 1.70
C SER A 5 8.74 -49.71 1.55
N LEU A 6 7.50 -50.03 1.90
CA LEU A 6 6.36 -49.11 1.81
C LEU A 6 6.43 -48.04 2.93
N SER A 7 6.80 -48.46 4.14
CA SER A 7 7.00 -47.56 5.29
C SER A 7 8.15 -46.57 5.03
N VAL A 8 9.27 -47.06 4.50
CA VAL A 8 10.42 -46.23 4.10
C VAL A 8 10.03 -45.23 3.00
N PHE A 9 9.24 -45.64 2.01
CA PHE A 9 8.81 -44.74 0.93
C PHE A 9 7.98 -43.57 1.46
N PHE A 10 6.94 -43.82 2.26
CA PHE A 10 6.10 -42.75 2.82
C PHE A 10 6.89 -41.85 3.77
N PHE A 11 7.78 -42.41 4.59
CA PHE A 11 8.66 -41.63 5.44
C PHE A 11 9.56 -40.68 4.64
N ILE A 12 10.23 -41.18 3.59
CA ILE A 12 11.06 -40.38 2.70
C ILE A 12 10.21 -39.31 2.01
N PHE A 13 9.01 -39.65 1.56
CA PHE A 13 8.10 -38.73 0.90
C PHE A 13 7.69 -37.57 1.82
N SER A 14 7.28 -37.86 3.07
CA SER A 14 6.86 -36.82 4.03
C SER A 14 8.03 -35.93 4.44
N ILE A 15 9.25 -36.48 4.65
CA ILE A 15 10.46 -35.68 4.87
C ILE A 15 10.76 -34.81 3.66
N ALA A 16 10.70 -35.36 2.45
CA ALA A 16 10.95 -34.60 1.23
C ALA A 16 9.98 -33.44 1.09
N LEU A 17 8.69 -33.63 1.40
CA LEU A 17 7.68 -32.57 1.35
C LEU A 17 7.99 -31.43 2.33
N ILE A 18 8.32 -31.75 3.58
CA ILE A 18 8.72 -30.76 4.60
C ILE A 18 9.99 -30.03 4.17
N ALA A 19 11.01 -30.78 3.74
CA ALA A 19 12.28 -30.22 3.30
C ALA A 19 12.11 -29.30 2.09
N VAL A 20 11.25 -29.66 1.13
CA VAL A 20 10.95 -28.82 -0.03
C VAL A 20 10.25 -27.53 0.41
N PHE A 21 9.20 -27.60 1.24
CA PHE A 21 8.47 -26.39 1.64
C PHE A 21 9.31 -25.44 2.50
N PHE A 22 9.89 -25.94 3.61
CA PHE A 22 10.67 -25.09 4.51
C PHE A 22 12.02 -24.71 3.91
N GLY A 23 12.65 -25.60 3.14
CA GLY A 23 13.86 -25.30 2.39
C GLY A 23 13.63 -24.21 1.34
N TYR A 24 12.53 -24.30 0.58
CA TYR A 24 12.11 -23.23 -0.33
C TYR A 24 11.87 -21.91 0.40
N ALA A 25 11.11 -21.93 1.50
CA ALA A 25 10.83 -20.73 2.30
C ALA A 25 12.11 -20.10 2.89
N ALA A 26 13.06 -20.93 3.32
CA ALA A 26 14.38 -20.48 3.77
C ALA A 26 15.17 -19.83 2.62
N ILE A 27 15.25 -20.45 1.45
CA ILE A 27 15.92 -19.89 0.28
C ILE A 27 15.29 -18.55 -0.13
N VAL A 28 13.96 -18.47 -0.21
CA VAL A 28 13.25 -17.22 -0.49
C VAL A 28 13.59 -16.15 0.54
N SER A 29 13.55 -16.49 1.84
CA SER A 29 13.90 -15.55 2.90
C SER A 29 15.36 -15.08 2.82
N LEU A 30 16.28 -15.93 2.38
CA LEU A 30 17.68 -15.56 2.15
C LEU A 30 17.81 -14.57 0.97
N LEU A 31 17.08 -14.81 -0.13
CA LEU A 31 17.03 -13.91 -1.28
C LEU A 31 16.41 -12.55 -0.92
N GLU A 32 15.41 -12.54 -0.04
CA GLU A 32 14.80 -11.33 0.54
C GLU A 32 15.68 -10.66 1.61
N LYS A 33 16.82 -11.28 1.94
CA LYS A 33 17.77 -10.84 2.98
C LYS A 33 17.13 -10.78 4.37
N GLU A 34 16.07 -11.54 4.60
CA GLU A 34 15.33 -11.66 5.87
C GLU A 34 15.97 -12.75 6.75
N MET A 35 17.13 -12.44 7.36
CA MET A 35 17.93 -13.43 8.07
C MET A 35 17.21 -14.12 9.23
N ARG A 36 16.30 -13.40 9.91
CA ARG A 36 15.46 -14.00 10.95
C ARG A 36 14.56 -15.08 10.35
N ALA A 37 13.86 -14.76 9.27
CA ALA A 37 12.95 -15.68 8.60
C ALA A 37 13.72 -16.90 8.04
N PHE A 38 14.89 -16.66 7.44
CA PHE A 38 15.80 -17.72 7.00
C PHE A 38 16.15 -18.68 8.15
N THR A 39 16.61 -18.14 9.28
CA THR A 39 16.96 -18.97 10.45
C THR A 39 15.74 -19.73 10.99
N VAL A 40 14.58 -19.07 11.09
CA VAL A 40 13.34 -19.71 11.56
C VAL A 40 12.95 -20.87 10.66
N PHE A 41 12.94 -20.68 9.34
CA PHE A 41 12.59 -21.73 8.39
C PHE A 41 13.63 -22.86 8.37
N LEU A 42 14.93 -22.53 8.40
CA LEU A 42 16.00 -23.52 8.43
C LEU A 42 15.93 -24.40 9.69
N VAL A 43 15.78 -23.79 10.86
CA VAL A 43 15.63 -24.51 12.14
C VAL A 43 14.34 -25.33 12.14
N SER A 44 13.25 -24.80 11.57
CA SER A 44 11.99 -25.54 11.43
C SER A 44 12.17 -26.78 10.56
N THR A 45 12.90 -26.70 9.44
CA THR A 45 13.23 -27.86 8.61
C THR A 45 13.90 -28.96 9.44
N LEU A 46 14.91 -28.60 10.24
CA LEU A 46 15.65 -29.55 11.07
C LEU A 46 14.78 -30.17 12.16
N ILE A 47 14.00 -29.35 12.88
CA ILE A 47 13.11 -29.82 13.95
C ILE A 47 12.04 -30.76 13.41
N PHE A 48 11.32 -30.37 12.36
CA PHE A 48 10.25 -31.20 11.80
C PHE A 48 10.77 -32.49 11.17
N SER A 49 11.93 -32.43 10.49
CA SER A 49 12.56 -33.64 9.95
C SER A 49 13.00 -34.60 11.07
N PHE A 50 13.53 -34.07 12.17
CA PHE A 50 13.91 -34.87 13.34
C PHE A 50 12.70 -35.48 14.05
N LEU A 51 11.61 -34.71 14.22
CA LEU A 51 10.36 -35.22 14.80
C LEU A 51 9.76 -36.34 13.94
N LEU A 52 9.74 -36.19 12.62
CA LEU A 52 9.32 -37.27 11.72
C LEU A 52 10.20 -38.51 11.87
N PHE A 53 11.52 -38.33 11.98
CA PHE A 53 12.45 -39.43 12.21
C PHE A 53 12.18 -40.16 13.52
N LEU A 54 11.90 -39.45 14.61
CA LEU A 54 11.53 -40.06 15.90
C LEU A 54 10.22 -40.88 15.79
N VAL A 55 9.23 -40.38 15.05
CA VAL A 55 7.97 -41.11 14.81
C VAL A 55 8.22 -42.37 13.96
N TYR A 56 9.15 -42.30 13.00
CA TYR A 56 9.56 -43.47 12.21
C TYR A 56 10.33 -44.51 13.05
N ALA A 57 11.24 -44.05 13.91
CA ALA A 57 12.08 -44.91 14.73
C ALA A 57 11.30 -45.74 15.78
N THR A 58 10.07 -45.35 16.13
CA THR A 58 9.25 -46.05 17.14
C THR A 58 8.40 -47.21 16.59
N ILE A 59 8.70 -47.72 15.38
CA ILE A 59 7.97 -48.84 14.74
C ILE A 59 6.47 -48.53 14.63
N VAL A 60 6.15 -47.35 14.11
CA VAL A 60 4.77 -46.95 13.81
C VAL A 60 4.34 -47.65 12.50
N PRO A 61 3.24 -48.41 12.50
CA PRO A 61 2.73 -49.02 11.27
C PRO A 61 2.47 -47.99 10.16
N TRP A 62 2.82 -48.29 8.90
CA TRP A 62 2.70 -47.36 7.75
C TRP A 62 1.30 -46.76 7.56
N TYR A 63 0.24 -47.48 7.95
CA TYR A 63 -1.13 -46.97 7.84
C TYR A 63 -1.39 -45.78 8.78
N LEU A 64 -0.64 -45.63 9.89
CA LEU A 64 -0.69 -44.44 10.73
C LEU A 64 0.00 -43.24 10.08
N PHE A 65 1.04 -43.45 9.26
CA PHE A 65 1.63 -42.38 8.44
C PHE A 65 0.63 -41.91 7.38
N ILE A 66 -0.03 -42.83 6.69
CA ILE A 66 -1.10 -42.46 5.74
C ILE A 66 -2.25 -41.76 6.46
N ALA A 67 -2.67 -42.23 7.63
CA ALA A 67 -3.69 -41.56 8.41
C ALA A 67 -3.24 -40.15 8.83
N ALA A 68 -1.99 -39.97 9.25
CA ALA A 68 -1.43 -38.66 9.61
C ALA A 68 -1.33 -37.73 8.39
N ASP A 69 -0.86 -38.23 7.25
CA ASP A 69 -0.79 -37.47 5.99
C ASP A 69 -2.19 -37.10 5.51
N MET A 70 -3.18 -38.01 5.59
CA MET A 70 -4.57 -37.69 5.27
C MET A 70 -5.15 -36.66 6.24
N VAL A 71 -4.89 -36.78 7.54
CA VAL A 71 -5.31 -35.77 8.52
C VAL A 71 -4.65 -34.42 8.23
N LEU A 72 -3.38 -34.40 7.86
CA LEU A 72 -2.65 -33.19 7.50
C LEU A 72 -3.20 -32.57 6.21
N ILE A 73 -3.46 -33.38 5.18
CA ILE A 73 -4.06 -32.93 3.92
C ILE A 73 -5.45 -32.38 4.18
N VAL A 74 -6.29 -33.10 4.92
CA VAL A 74 -7.62 -32.63 5.30
C VAL A 74 -7.52 -31.35 6.13
N ALA A 75 -6.60 -31.27 7.10
CA ALA A 75 -6.37 -30.07 7.89
C ALA A 75 -5.95 -28.89 7.00
N ILE A 76 -5.03 -29.07 6.05
CA ILE A 76 -4.63 -28.05 5.06
C ILE A 76 -5.85 -27.65 4.22
N LEU A 77 -6.61 -28.60 3.69
CA LEU A 77 -7.80 -28.31 2.89
C LEU A 77 -8.84 -27.51 3.71
N LEU A 78 -9.15 -27.95 4.93
CA LEU A 78 -10.01 -27.25 5.89
C LEU A 78 -9.47 -25.85 6.21
N PHE A 79 -8.15 -25.70 6.28
CA PHE A 79 -7.49 -24.44 6.58
C PHE A 79 -7.64 -23.41 5.45
N PHE A 80 -7.78 -23.86 4.20
CA PHE A 80 -8.05 -23.04 3.02
C PHE A 80 -9.53 -23.03 2.60
N LEU A 81 -10.42 -23.75 3.30
CA LEU A 81 -11.84 -23.77 2.96
C LEU A 81 -12.46 -22.37 3.07
N PRO A 82 -13.24 -21.95 2.05
CA PRO A 82 -13.93 -20.68 2.08
C PRO A 82 -15.10 -20.75 3.05
N PHE A 83 -14.93 -20.23 4.25
CA PHE A 83 -16.09 -19.91 5.08
C PHE A 83 -16.71 -18.62 4.55
N LYS A 84 -17.98 -18.72 4.12
CA LYS A 84 -18.80 -17.56 3.75
C LYS A 84 -18.78 -16.61 4.93
N ASN A 85 -18.15 -15.45 4.74
CA ASN A 85 -18.33 -14.35 5.67
C ASN A 85 -19.42 -13.47 5.05
N GLY A 86 -20.46 -13.17 5.83
CA GLY A 86 -21.33 -12.03 5.57
C GLY A 86 -20.48 -10.79 5.74
N PHE A 87 -20.10 -10.17 4.63
CA PHE A 87 -19.32 -8.94 4.65
C PHE A 87 -20.20 -7.79 4.21
N SER A 88 -20.09 -6.66 4.90
CA SER A 88 -20.67 -5.42 4.42
C SER A 88 -19.95 -5.02 3.13
N ASN A 89 -20.70 -4.53 2.16
CA ASN A 89 -20.12 -3.99 0.94
C ASN A 89 -19.30 -2.74 1.28
N ALA A 90 -18.20 -2.54 0.56
CA ALA A 90 -17.45 -1.30 0.64
C ALA A 90 -18.35 -0.12 0.22
N GLU A 91 -18.67 0.74 1.17
CA GLU A 91 -19.52 1.92 0.96
C GLU A 91 -18.75 3.03 0.22
N ASN A 92 -19.48 3.80 -0.57
CA ASN A 92 -18.95 4.99 -1.20
C ASN A 92 -19.14 6.18 -0.26
N PRO A 93 -18.12 7.04 -0.08
CA PRO A 93 -18.28 8.26 0.71
C PRO A 93 -19.42 9.12 0.16
N LEU A 94 -20.18 9.72 1.07
CA LEU A 94 -21.30 10.62 0.72
C LEU A 94 -20.86 12.08 0.57
N MET A 95 -19.69 12.43 1.13
CA MET A 95 -19.21 13.81 1.19
C MET A 95 -17.83 13.97 0.55
N ARG A 96 -17.58 15.18 0.07
CA ARG A 96 -16.26 15.62 -0.40
C ARG A 96 -15.43 16.14 0.76
N ILE A 97 -14.13 15.86 0.72
CA ILE A 97 -13.18 16.34 1.72
C ILE A 97 -12.76 17.78 1.37
N ASP A 98 -12.75 18.68 2.35
CA ASP A 98 -12.10 19.99 2.19
C ASP A 98 -10.57 19.77 2.19
N GLU A 99 -9.87 20.14 1.12
CA GLU A 99 -8.42 19.95 1.07
C GLU A 99 -7.71 20.88 2.05
N ARG A 100 -8.33 21.99 2.47
CA ARG A 100 -7.71 22.97 3.38
C ARG A 100 -7.37 22.37 4.75
N ILE A 101 -8.20 21.44 5.22
CA ILE A 101 -8.06 20.77 6.53
C ILE A 101 -7.09 19.58 6.52
N ILE A 102 -6.41 19.30 5.40
CA ILE A 102 -5.35 18.30 5.39
C ILE A 102 -4.06 18.88 5.93
N MET A 103 -3.27 18.05 6.62
CA MET A 103 -2.02 18.48 7.26
C MET A 103 -1.01 19.13 6.29
N PHE A 104 -0.96 18.70 5.02
CA PHE A 104 -0.08 19.32 4.00
C PHE A 104 -0.57 20.66 3.48
N SER A 105 -1.87 20.94 3.54
CA SER A 105 -2.39 22.29 3.26
C SER A 105 -1.98 23.23 4.40
N MET A 106 -2.21 22.78 5.64
CA MET A 106 -1.85 23.53 6.85
C MET A 106 -0.35 23.83 6.94
N SER A 107 0.51 22.84 6.65
CA SER A 107 1.96 23.03 6.75
C SER A 107 2.52 24.10 5.80
N ARG A 108 1.82 24.40 4.70
CA ARG A 108 2.17 25.46 3.74
C ARG A 108 1.72 26.86 4.18
N LEU A 109 0.92 26.99 5.24
CA LEU A 109 0.56 28.29 5.79
C LEU A 109 1.80 28.99 6.38
N ILE A 110 1.93 30.30 6.13
CA ILE A 110 3.03 31.12 6.64
C ILE A 110 2.55 31.86 7.91
N PRO A 111 3.13 31.59 9.09
CA PRO A 111 2.77 32.30 10.33
C PRO A 111 2.80 33.82 10.16
N GLY A 112 1.76 34.51 10.64
CA GLY A 112 1.63 35.96 10.52
C GLY A 112 1.12 36.46 9.16
N SER A 113 0.96 35.60 8.15
CA SER A 113 0.28 35.97 6.91
C SER A 113 -1.23 36.14 7.11
N LYS A 114 -1.91 36.81 6.18
CA LYS A 114 -3.39 36.91 6.18
C LYS A 114 -4.02 35.52 6.10
N ARG A 115 -3.54 34.67 5.18
CA ARG A 115 -4.05 33.30 4.97
C ARG A 115 -3.94 32.44 6.23
N TYR A 116 -2.87 32.58 7.01
CA TYR A 116 -2.71 31.87 8.28
C TYR A 116 -3.75 32.31 9.31
N ARG A 117 -3.97 33.63 9.47
CA ARG A 117 -4.99 34.16 10.40
C ARG A 117 -6.39 33.71 10.00
N ASP A 118 -6.76 33.97 8.74
CA ASP A 118 -8.08 33.60 8.22
C ASP A 118 -8.38 32.09 8.41
N TYR A 119 -7.37 31.22 8.21
CA TYR A 119 -7.54 29.77 8.39
C TYR A 119 -7.81 29.39 9.85
N TYR A 120 -7.05 29.93 10.81
CA TYR A 120 -7.22 29.58 12.23
C TYR A 120 -8.38 30.33 12.91
N ASP A 121 -8.89 31.39 12.28
CA ASP A 121 -10.17 32.00 12.65
C ASP A 121 -11.34 31.07 12.24
N GLU A 122 -11.24 30.37 11.11
CA GLU A 122 -12.24 29.39 10.63
C GLU A 122 -12.11 28.02 11.32
N PHE A 123 -10.88 27.53 11.53
CA PHE A 123 -10.58 26.20 12.09
C PHE A 123 -9.64 26.27 13.31
N PRO A 124 -10.08 26.84 14.44
CA PRO A 124 -9.23 27.03 15.62
C PRO A 124 -8.72 25.73 16.23
N GLU A 125 -9.43 24.61 16.05
CA GLU A 125 -9.08 23.29 16.59
C GLU A 125 -7.74 22.72 16.07
N HIS A 126 -7.28 23.18 14.90
CA HIS A 126 -6.03 22.71 14.31
C HIS A 126 -4.79 23.48 14.80
N LEU A 127 -4.97 24.61 15.48
CA LEU A 127 -3.88 25.55 15.81
C LEU A 127 -2.82 24.93 16.73
N ASP A 128 -3.24 24.16 17.73
CA ASP A 128 -2.31 23.62 18.72
C ASP A 128 -1.42 22.52 18.12
N ASN A 129 -1.97 21.69 17.25
CA ASN A 129 -1.18 20.67 16.54
C ASN A 129 -0.26 21.31 15.48
N ASP A 130 -0.70 22.37 14.82
CA ASP A 130 0.13 23.15 13.91
C ASP A 130 1.36 23.74 14.61
N ARG A 131 1.14 24.41 15.74
CA ARG A 131 2.22 24.92 16.59
C ARG A 131 3.17 23.80 17.02
N GLN A 132 2.64 22.63 17.36
CA GLN A 132 3.48 21.50 17.75
C GLN A 132 4.41 21.06 16.63
N PHE A 133 3.92 20.84 15.40
CA PHE A 133 4.81 20.36 14.34
C PHE A 133 5.77 21.44 13.82
N ARG A 134 5.39 22.72 13.87
CA ARG A 134 6.28 23.83 13.46
C ARG A 134 7.46 24.06 14.40
N ASN A 135 7.35 23.64 15.66
CA ASN A 135 8.43 23.72 16.65
C ASN A 135 9.40 22.51 16.58
N LEU A 136 9.21 21.60 15.62
CA LEU A 136 10.08 20.45 15.38
C LEU A 136 11.02 20.73 14.20
N PRO A 137 12.10 19.93 14.01
CA PRO A 137 13.06 20.14 12.93
C PRO A 137 12.42 20.31 11.54
N GLY A 138 11.34 19.58 11.27
CA GLY A 138 10.64 19.62 9.99
C GLY A 138 11.08 18.50 9.04
N LEU A 139 10.26 18.27 8.01
CA LEU A 139 10.55 17.29 6.96
C LEU A 139 11.80 17.72 6.18
N LEU A 140 12.70 16.78 5.89
CA LEU A 140 13.96 17.02 5.16
C LEU A 140 14.92 18.04 5.81
N SER A 141 14.75 18.32 7.10
CA SER A 141 15.65 19.20 7.86
C SER A 141 16.97 18.52 8.22
N SER A 142 18.08 19.26 8.10
CA SER A 142 19.41 18.82 8.55
C SER A 142 19.53 18.68 10.06
N GLU A 143 18.61 19.27 10.82
CA GLU A 143 18.55 19.16 12.29
C GLU A 143 17.81 17.89 12.74
N ALA A 144 17.21 17.14 11.82
CA ALA A 144 16.39 16.00 12.14
C ALA A 144 17.23 14.75 12.51
N PRO A 145 16.76 13.90 13.44
CA PRO A 145 17.50 12.72 13.92
C PRO A 145 17.90 11.70 12.85
N PHE A 146 17.14 11.60 11.75
CA PHE A 146 17.45 10.69 10.64
C PHE A 146 17.97 11.40 9.40
N PHE A 147 18.54 12.59 9.55
CA PHE A 147 19.24 13.26 8.46
C PHE A 147 20.32 12.35 7.87
N ASP A 148 20.27 12.16 6.56
CA ASP A 148 21.35 11.62 5.75
C ASP A 148 21.45 12.49 4.50
N GLU A 149 22.61 13.11 4.32
CA GLU A 149 22.85 14.12 3.28
C GLU A 149 22.46 13.61 1.89
N LYS A 150 22.86 12.38 1.54
CA LYS A 150 22.63 11.83 0.20
C LYS A 150 21.16 11.62 -0.07
N TYR A 151 20.45 10.97 0.87
CA TYR A 151 19.03 10.67 0.70
C TYR A 151 18.17 11.92 0.78
N PHE A 152 18.47 12.86 1.68
CA PHE A 152 17.67 14.06 1.85
C PHE A 152 17.83 15.01 0.66
N TYR A 153 19.06 15.22 0.17
CA TYR A 153 19.28 16.08 -0.99
C TYR A 153 18.72 15.47 -2.27
N ALA A 154 18.85 14.15 -2.46
CA ALA A 154 18.18 13.47 -3.55
C ALA A 154 16.65 13.62 -3.47
N ALA A 155 16.07 13.48 -2.27
CA ALA A 155 14.64 13.66 -2.07
C ALA A 155 14.17 15.10 -2.36
N LEU A 156 14.91 16.11 -1.88
CA LEU A 156 14.64 17.52 -2.17
C LEU A 156 14.66 17.80 -3.68
N ASN A 157 15.65 17.27 -4.41
CA ASN A 157 15.74 17.44 -5.86
C ASN A 157 14.58 16.75 -6.59
N ASN A 158 14.17 15.57 -6.14
CA ASN A 158 12.99 14.88 -6.68
C ASN A 158 11.72 15.70 -6.47
N PHE A 159 11.48 16.24 -5.27
CA PHE A 159 10.31 17.10 -5.00
C PHE A 159 10.34 18.39 -5.82
N SER A 160 11.49 19.05 -5.92
CA SER A 160 11.66 20.24 -6.76
C SER A 160 11.37 19.97 -8.25
N THR A 161 11.78 18.79 -8.74
CA THR A 161 11.45 18.36 -10.10
C THR A 161 9.95 18.14 -10.27
N VAL A 162 9.28 17.53 -9.28
CA VAL A 162 7.82 17.37 -9.30
C VAL A 162 7.10 18.71 -9.29
N GLU A 163 7.57 19.69 -8.52
CA GLU A 163 7.00 21.05 -8.51
C GLU A 163 7.11 21.71 -9.89
N THR A 164 8.19 21.47 -10.63
CA THR A 164 8.33 21.96 -12.01
C THR A 164 7.25 21.38 -12.93
N LEU A 165 6.83 20.12 -12.71
CA LEU A 165 5.76 19.47 -13.48
C LEU A 165 4.37 20.05 -13.18
N HIS A 166 4.18 20.82 -12.10
CA HIS A 166 2.87 21.42 -11.76
C HIS A 166 2.32 22.30 -12.87
N ASN A 167 3.18 22.90 -13.69
CA ASN A 167 2.79 23.74 -14.82
C ASN A 167 2.28 22.94 -16.03
N LEU A 168 2.48 21.62 -16.05
CA LEU A 168 2.14 20.72 -17.16
C LEU A 168 0.95 19.80 -16.84
N VAL A 169 0.48 19.82 -15.59
CA VAL A 169 -0.60 18.93 -15.13
C VAL A 169 -1.90 19.19 -15.87
N ASP A 170 -2.07 20.40 -16.39
CA ASP A 170 -3.27 20.89 -17.05
C ASP A 170 -2.85 21.83 -18.19
N GLY A 171 -3.73 22.10 -19.14
CA GLY A 171 -3.43 22.97 -20.28
C GLY A 171 -4.48 22.90 -21.38
N PRO A 172 -4.33 23.72 -22.43
CA PRO A 172 -5.24 23.67 -23.57
C PRO A 172 -5.15 22.31 -24.28
N PHE A 173 -6.28 21.86 -24.83
CA PHE A 173 -6.35 20.70 -25.71
C PHE A 173 -6.60 21.15 -27.16
N VAL A 174 -6.31 20.27 -28.12
CA VAL A 174 -6.50 20.55 -29.55
C VAL A 174 -8.00 20.61 -29.87
N GLU A 175 -8.49 21.67 -30.50
CA GLU A 175 -9.95 21.85 -30.77
C GLU A 175 -10.56 20.78 -31.71
N ARG A 176 -9.71 19.95 -32.35
CA ARG A 176 -10.15 18.83 -33.17
C ARG A 176 -10.01 17.52 -32.40
N GLU A 177 -11.13 16.98 -31.96
CA GLU A 177 -11.21 15.64 -31.38
C GLU A 177 -10.89 14.57 -32.43
N SER A 178 -9.97 13.67 -32.08
CA SER A 178 -9.72 12.45 -32.84
C SER A 178 -10.79 11.42 -32.50
N GLU A 179 -11.35 10.75 -33.49
CA GLU A 179 -12.24 9.61 -33.23
C GLU A 179 -11.43 8.47 -32.59
N VAL A 180 -11.88 7.98 -31.43
CA VAL A 180 -11.18 6.94 -30.66
C VAL A 180 -12.12 5.79 -30.32
N ASP A 181 -11.62 4.56 -30.40
CA ASP A 181 -12.26 3.41 -29.77
C ASP A 181 -11.86 3.35 -28.28
N PRO A 182 -12.80 3.40 -27.32
CA PRO A 182 -12.49 3.43 -25.89
C PRO A 182 -11.65 2.23 -25.42
N SER A 183 -11.83 1.05 -26.02
CA SER A 183 -11.05 -0.15 -25.64
C SER A 183 -9.62 -0.05 -26.15
N GLU A 184 -9.44 0.37 -27.41
CA GLU A 184 -8.13 0.56 -28.02
C GLU A 184 -7.29 1.59 -27.27
N VAL A 185 -7.82 2.79 -27.01
CA VAL A 185 -7.03 3.82 -26.31
C VAL A 185 -6.76 3.45 -24.86
N THR A 186 -7.68 2.76 -24.18
CA THR A 186 -7.44 2.27 -22.82
C THR A 186 -6.32 1.25 -22.81
N ASN A 187 -6.35 0.26 -23.73
CA ASN A 187 -5.31 -0.75 -23.84
C ASN A 187 -3.95 -0.14 -24.21
N PHE A 188 -3.94 0.89 -25.06
CA PHE A 188 -2.73 1.64 -25.41
C PHE A 188 -2.14 2.34 -24.18
N ILE A 189 -2.94 3.12 -23.45
CA ILE A 189 -2.49 3.82 -22.23
C ILE A 189 -1.98 2.81 -21.20
N SER A 190 -2.73 1.74 -20.94
CA SER A 190 -2.34 0.67 -20.01
C SER A 190 -0.97 0.08 -20.38
N SER A 191 -0.79 -0.32 -21.64
CA SER A 191 0.48 -0.88 -22.13
C SER A 191 1.63 0.13 -22.04
N TRP A 192 1.35 1.40 -22.31
CA TRP A 192 2.34 2.47 -22.25
C TRP A 192 2.80 2.75 -20.82
N VAL A 193 1.87 2.89 -19.86
CA VAL A 193 2.26 3.14 -18.47
C VAL A 193 2.95 1.94 -17.83
N GLU A 194 2.56 0.71 -18.19
CA GLU A 194 3.24 -0.52 -17.78
C GLU A 194 4.69 -0.55 -18.29
N LYS A 195 4.92 -0.15 -19.54
CA LYS A 195 6.28 0.01 -20.09
C LYS A 195 7.10 1.05 -19.33
N MET A 196 6.48 2.13 -18.83
CA MET A 196 7.13 3.13 -17.98
C MET A 196 7.29 2.66 -16.52
N GLY A 197 6.70 1.50 -16.20
CA GLY A 197 6.78 0.76 -14.95
C GLY A 197 5.74 1.13 -13.89
N ALA A 198 4.53 1.46 -14.33
CA ALA A 198 3.35 1.20 -13.54
C ALA A 198 3.20 -0.32 -13.29
N HIS A 199 2.88 -0.69 -12.06
CA HIS A 199 2.65 -2.09 -11.65
C HIS A 199 1.22 -2.54 -11.90
N SER A 200 0.24 -1.65 -11.70
CA SER A 200 -1.17 -1.92 -11.98
C SER A 200 -1.86 -0.62 -12.39
N ASN A 201 -2.89 -0.74 -13.23
CA ASN A 201 -3.66 0.39 -13.74
C ASN A 201 -5.13 -0.01 -13.94
N GLY A 202 -6.00 0.98 -14.02
CA GLY A 202 -7.44 0.78 -14.20
C GLY A 202 -8.18 2.10 -14.38
N VAL A 203 -9.41 1.99 -14.88
CA VAL A 203 -10.27 3.13 -15.19
C VAL A 203 -11.54 3.04 -14.34
N THR A 204 -11.98 4.16 -13.79
CA THR A 204 -13.32 4.33 -13.21
C THR A 204 -14.00 5.55 -13.83
N LYS A 205 -15.34 5.61 -13.72
CA LYS A 205 -16.02 6.90 -13.83
C LYS A 205 -15.60 7.79 -12.68
N LEU A 206 -15.42 9.08 -12.95
CA LEU A 206 -15.17 10.07 -11.92
C LEU A 206 -16.49 10.38 -11.20
N HIS A 207 -16.45 10.35 -9.87
CA HIS A 207 -17.61 10.64 -9.02
C HIS A 207 -17.33 11.85 -8.13
N ASP A 208 -18.38 12.48 -7.62
CA ASP A 208 -18.23 13.68 -6.78
C ASP A 208 -17.39 13.43 -5.53
N TYR A 209 -17.57 12.28 -4.86
CA TYR A 209 -16.79 11.91 -3.68
C TYR A 209 -15.31 11.64 -3.96
N HIS A 210 -14.90 11.51 -5.22
CA HIS A 210 -13.49 11.46 -5.58
C HIS A 210 -12.83 12.83 -5.51
N LYS A 211 -13.60 13.91 -5.65
CA LYS A 211 -13.09 15.29 -5.71
C LYS A 211 -12.97 15.89 -4.31
N TYR A 212 -11.94 16.70 -4.10
CA TYR A 212 -11.96 17.62 -2.96
C TYR A 212 -13.10 18.64 -3.13
N SER A 213 -13.59 19.24 -2.05
CA SER A 213 -14.62 20.29 -2.11
C SER A 213 -14.01 21.67 -2.39
N ILE A 214 -12.95 21.99 -1.67
CA ILE A 214 -12.21 23.26 -1.72
C ILE A 214 -10.73 22.96 -1.94
N VAL A 215 -10.06 23.80 -2.73
CA VAL A 215 -8.63 23.73 -2.98
C VAL A 215 -7.84 24.17 -1.74
N GLY A 216 -6.91 23.33 -1.30
CA GLY A 216 -6.07 23.53 -0.12
C GLY A 216 -4.63 23.91 -0.45
N ARG A 217 -4.20 23.76 -1.70
CA ARG A 217 -2.81 24.00 -2.12
C ARG A 217 -2.73 24.67 -3.49
N GLY A 218 -1.74 25.55 -3.66
CA GLY A 218 -1.53 26.32 -4.89
C GLY A 218 -2.16 27.72 -4.84
N ASP A 219 -2.13 28.39 -5.98
CA ASP A 219 -2.56 29.79 -6.16
C ASP A 219 -4.07 29.96 -6.09
N ASP A 220 -4.82 28.90 -6.35
CA ASP A 220 -6.28 28.86 -6.28
C ASP A 220 -6.81 28.37 -4.92
N TYR A 221 -5.99 28.46 -3.87
CA TYR A 221 -6.40 28.16 -2.49
C TYR A 221 -7.73 28.82 -2.10
N GLY A 222 -8.61 28.05 -1.47
CA GLY A 222 -9.91 28.53 -1.00
C GLY A 222 -10.99 28.54 -2.08
N LYS A 223 -10.64 28.34 -3.36
CA LYS A 223 -11.64 28.20 -4.43
C LYS A 223 -12.27 26.81 -4.38
N LYS A 224 -13.51 26.70 -4.87
CA LYS A 224 -14.17 25.42 -5.07
C LYS A 224 -13.41 24.62 -6.12
N VAL A 225 -13.31 23.31 -5.92
CA VAL A 225 -12.77 22.42 -6.95
C VAL A 225 -13.79 22.28 -8.07
N GLU A 226 -13.43 22.79 -9.24
CA GLU A 226 -14.14 22.61 -10.50
C GLU A 226 -13.34 21.60 -11.34
N LEU A 227 -13.94 20.44 -11.60
CA LEU A 227 -13.34 19.37 -12.39
C LEU A 227 -14.49 18.61 -13.06
N ASP A 228 -14.75 18.97 -14.31
CA ASP A 228 -15.84 18.42 -15.14
C ASP A 228 -15.31 17.36 -16.10
N HIS A 229 -14.75 16.30 -15.51
CA HIS A 229 -14.24 15.14 -16.24
C HIS A 229 -15.13 13.92 -15.99
N THR A 230 -15.27 13.08 -17.01
CA THR A 230 -16.10 11.88 -16.95
C THR A 230 -15.36 10.65 -16.42
N TYR A 231 -14.08 10.50 -16.80
CA TYR A 231 -13.28 9.32 -16.51
C TYR A 231 -12.08 9.66 -15.64
N ALA A 232 -11.62 8.67 -14.88
CA ALA A 232 -10.39 8.72 -14.13
C ALA A 232 -9.58 7.44 -14.38
N PHE A 233 -8.39 7.60 -14.95
CA PHE A 233 -7.39 6.55 -15.10
C PHE A 233 -6.43 6.60 -13.92
N ALA A 234 -6.39 5.54 -13.12
CA ALA A 234 -5.49 5.41 -11.98
C ALA A 234 -4.44 4.35 -12.26
N PHE A 235 -3.23 4.57 -11.75
CA PHE A 235 -2.18 3.57 -11.79
C PHE A 235 -1.30 3.65 -10.55
N THR A 236 -0.61 2.55 -10.27
CA THR A 236 0.30 2.41 -9.13
C THR A 236 1.72 2.18 -9.60
N VAL A 237 2.70 2.77 -8.92
CA VAL A 237 4.12 2.42 -9.05
C VAL A 237 4.60 1.76 -7.76
N GLU A 238 5.35 0.66 -7.86
CA GLU A 238 5.90 -0.03 -6.71
C GLU A 238 6.92 0.83 -5.97
N MET A 239 6.90 0.78 -4.63
CA MET A 239 8.01 1.30 -3.83
C MET A 239 9.02 0.18 -3.52
N ASP A 240 10.31 0.44 -3.69
CA ASP A 240 11.38 -0.54 -3.45
C ASP A 240 11.37 -1.05 -2.01
N LYS A 241 11.26 -2.38 -1.84
CA LYS A 241 11.21 -3.00 -0.51
C LYS A 241 12.46 -2.73 0.31
N ASN A 242 13.66 -2.76 -0.28
CA ASN A 242 14.90 -2.62 0.49
C ASN A 242 15.01 -1.21 1.09
N LEU A 243 14.61 -0.18 0.35
CA LEU A 243 14.54 1.19 0.85
C LEU A 243 13.44 1.34 1.90
N MET A 244 12.26 0.74 1.67
CA MET A 244 11.16 0.77 2.64
C MET A 244 11.46 0.01 3.94
N ASP A 245 12.33 -1.01 3.91
CA ASP A 245 12.77 -1.72 5.11
C ASP A 245 13.64 -0.87 6.06
N ALA A 246 14.10 0.29 5.60
CA ALA A 246 14.77 1.27 6.46
C ALA A 246 13.79 2.09 7.31
N ALA A 247 12.48 1.96 7.13
CA ALA A 247 11.50 2.77 7.85
C ALA A 247 11.72 2.75 9.38
N PRO A 248 11.84 3.92 10.04
CA PRO A 248 11.51 5.28 9.55
C PRO A 248 12.69 6.16 9.08
N MET A 249 13.83 5.60 8.69
CA MET A 249 15.05 6.35 8.35
C MET A 249 15.02 6.98 6.94
N ALA A 250 16.03 7.80 6.63
CA ALA A 250 16.17 8.57 5.39
C ALA A 250 15.88 7.85 4.05
N PRO A 251 16.25 6.57 3.84
CA PRO A 251 16.00 5.91 2.55
C PRO A 251 14.51 5.90 2.14
N VAL A 252 13.60 5.97 3.12
CA VAL A 252 12.15 5.97 2.86
C VAL A 252 11.70 7.24 2.15
N VAL A 253 12.15 8.41 2.59
CA VAL A 253 11.73 9.68 1.98
C VAL A 253 12.35 9.86 0.60
N PHE A 254 13.56 9.34 0.39
CA PHE A 254 14.15 9.23 -0.93
C PHE A 254 13.28 8.36 -1.85
N GLU A 255 12.96 7.13 -1.45
CA GLU A 255 12.12 6.23 -2.26
C GLU A 255 10.74 6.83 -2.55
N SER A 256 10.13 7.45 -1.55
CA SER A 256 8.86 8.16 -1.67
C SER A 256 8.89 9.26 -2.71
N SER A 257 9.87 10.16 -2.62
CA SER A 257 10.06 11.25 -3.58
C SER A 257 10.34 10.73 -4.99
N GLN A 258 11.11 9.65 -5.12
CA GLN A 258 11.45 9.03 -6.39
C GLN A 258 10.19 8.48 -7.08
N GLN A 259 9.31 7.83 -6.33
CA GLN A 259 8.07 7.30 -6.89
C GLN A 259 7.03 8.39 -7.17
N TYR A 260 7.02 9.51 -6.43
CA TYR A 260 6.22 10.69 -6.83
C TYR A 260 6.70 11.31 -8.13
N LEU A 261 8.03 11.42 -8.32
CA LEU A 261 8.59 11.87 -9.59
C LEU A 261 8.22 10.92 -10.73
N ARG A 262 8.42 9.62 -10.55
CA ARG A 262 8.10 8.61 -11.56
C ARG A 262 6.61 8.63 -11.94
N SER A 263 5.72 8.58 -10.95
CA SER A 263 4.28 8.56 -11.21
C SER A 263 3.79 9.89 -11.79
N GLY A 264 4.37 11.01 -11.35
CA GLY A 264 4.07 12.33 -11.87
C GLY A 264 4.44 12.49 -13.35
N LEU A 265 5.64 12.04 -13.75
CA LEU A 265 6.08 12.05 -15.14
C LEU A 265 5.16 11.24 -16.05
N ILE A 266 4.77 10.04 -15.62
CA ILE A 266 3.84 9.18 -16.38
C ILE A 266 2.48 9.88 -16.52
N ALA A 267 1.94 10.42 -15.43
CA ALA A 267 0.61 11.04 -15.43
C ALA A 267 0.57 12.30 -16.31
N VAL A 268 1.61 13.14 -16.28
CA VAL A 268 1.72 14.33 -17.14
C VAL A 268 1.77 13.94 -18.61
N GLN A 269 2.61 12.97 -18.99
CA GLN A 269 2.69 12.51 -20.38
C GLN A 269 1.37 11.94 -20.89
N VAL A 270 0.67 11.15 -20.07
CA VAL A 270 -0.64 10.61 -20.43
C VAL A 270 -1.66 11.74 -20.59
N ALA A 271 -1.70 12.72 -19.67
CA ALA A 271 -2.61 13.85 -19.79
C ALA A 271 -2.32 14.72 -21.03
N GLU A 272 -1.04 15.01 -21.32
CA GLU A 272 -0.62 15.74 -22.53
C GLU A 272 -0.98 15.00 -23.82
N TRP A 273 -0.79 13.68 -23.84
CA TRP A 273 -1.18 12.85 -24.98
C TRP A 273 -2.68 12.89 -25.22
N ILE A 274 -3.50 12.78 -24.16
CA ILE A 274 -4.96 12.89 -24.27
C ILE A 274 -5.37 14.28 -24.79
N ARG A 275 -4.77 15.36 -24.28
CA ARG A 275 -4.99 16.73 -24.79
C ARG A 275 -4.59 16.90 -26.25
N SER A 276 -3.56 16.20 -26.69
CA SER A 276 -3.10 16.18 -28.09
C SER A 276 -4.09 15.47 -29.02
N LEU A 277 -4.91 14.55 -28.50
CA LEU A 277 -6.04 13.94 -29.22
C LEU A 277 -7.31 14.80 -29.22
N GLY A 278 -7.27 15.95 -28.53
CA GLY A 278 -8.36 16.92 -28.48
C GLY A 278 -9.33 16.74 -27.33
N TYR A 279 -8.97 15.97 -26.30
CA TYR A 279 -9.80 15.76 -25.12
C TYR A 279 -9.24 16.50 -23.90
N ASP A 280 -10.12 17.12 -23.11
CA ASP A 280 -9.74 17.70 -21.83
C ASP A 280 -9.19 16.62 -20.88
N ALA A 281 -8.05 16.90 -20.25
CA ALA A 281 -7.39 15.98 -19.33
C ALA A 281 -6.44 16.68 -18.36
N ARG A 282 -6.46 16.20 -17.12
CA ARG A 282 -5.63 16.70 -16.02
C ARG A 282 -4.90 15.58 -15.30
N ALA A 283 -3.60 15.75 -15.11
CA ALA A 283 -2.80 14.92 -14.22
C ALA A 283 -2.97 15.37 -12.75
N HIS A 284 -3.00 14.41 -11.82
CA HIS A 284 -3.03 14.66 -10.39
C HIS A 284 -1.78 14.06 -9.74
N ILE A 285 -0.87 14.93 -9.33
CA ILE A 285 0.50 14.59 -8.92
C ILE A 285 0.83 15.24 -7.57
N ASP A 286 1.94 14.83 -6.96
CA ASP A 286 2.30 15.32 -5.62
C ASP A 286 2.33 16.84 -5.52
N GLY A 287 1.74 17.36 -4.45
CA GLY A 287 1.59 18.80 -4.23
C GLY A 287 0.51 19.52 -5.06
N ASN A 288 -0.12 18.88 -6.07
CA ASN A 288 -1.13 19.50 -6.93
C ASN A 288 -2.24 18.50 -7.32
N TYR A 289 -3.25 18.38 -6.45
CA TYR A 289 -4.38 17.47 -6.61
C TYR A 289 -5.71 18.23 -6.67
N ARG A 290 -6.70 17.59 -7.30
CA ARG A 290 -8.13 17.97 -7.21
C ARG A 290 -9.00 16.79 -6.75
N VAL A 291 -8.37 15.64 -6.57
CA VAL A 291 -9.02 14.35 -6.27
C VAL A 291 -8.28 13.60 -5.17
N VAL A 292 -9.00 12.71 -4.49
CA VAL A 292 -8.49 11.78 -3.49
C VAL A 292 -8.07 10.49 -4.21
N CYS A 293 -6.81 10.42 -4.65
CA CYS A 293 -6.29 9.32 -5.48
C CYS A 293 -6.59 7.90 -4.95
N PRO A 294 -6.50 7.60 -3.63
CA PRO A 294 -6.85 6.28 -3.11
C PRO A 294 -8.28 5.84 -3.40
N LEU A 295 -9.26 6.76 -3.39
CA LEU A 295 -10.66 6.42 -3.69
C LEU A 295 -10.85 6.06 -5.17
N ILE A 296 -10.19 6.80 -6.05
CA ILE A 296 -10.20 6.51 -7.50
C ILE A 296 -9.52 5.17 -7.76
N ALA A 297 -8.35 4.91 -7.18
CA ALA A 297 -7.64 3.65 -7.37
C ALA A 297 -8.44 2.44 -6.86
N ARG A 298 -9.16 2.58 -5.73
CA ARG A 298 -10.11 1.57 -5.24
C ARG A 298 -11.22 1.30 -6.25
N ASP A 299 -11.82 2.35 -6.79
CA ASP A 299 -12.97 2.24 -7.68
C ASP A 299 -12.58 1.77 -9.09
N ALA A 300 -11.35 2.06 -9.51
CA ALA A 300 -10.68 1.48 -10.67
C ALA A 300 -10.27 0.00 -10.47
N GLY A 301 -10.50 -0.57 -9.29
CA GLY A 301 -10.26 -2.00 -9.01
C GLY A 301 -8.82 -2.36 -8.64
N LEU A 302 -7.99 -1.39 -8.24
CA LEU A 302 -6.56 -1.62 -7.93
C LEU A 302 -6.32 -2.17 -6.52
N GLY A 303 -7.33 -2.13 -5.64
CA GLY A 303 -7.24 -2.61 -4.26
C GLY A 303 -8.37 -2.08 -3.38
N GLU A 304 -8.22 -2.25 -2.07
CA GLU A 304 -9.17 -1.75 -1.06
C GLU A 304 -8.48 -0.81 -0.07
N ILE A 305 -9.23 -0.01 0.69
CA ILE A 305 -8.62 0.88 1.69
C ILE A 305 -8.44 0.13 3.02
N GLY A 306 -7.19 -0.03 3.46
CA GLY A 306 -6.87 -0.73 4.70
C GLY A 306 -6.97 0.14 5.95
N ARG A 307 -6.76 -0.46 7.13
CA ARG A 307 -6.76 0.22 8.45
C ARG A 307 -5.90 1.49 8.54
N MET A 308 -4.80 1.54 7.78
CA MET A 308 -3.89 2.68 7.78
C MET A 308 -4.30 3.82 6.84
N GLY A 309 -5.49 3.73 6.21
CA GLY A 309 -5.98 4.75 5.28
C GLY A 309 -5.31 4.74 3.90
N LEU A 310 -4.52 3.71 3.58
CA LEU A 310 -3.83 3.56 2.30
C LEU A 310 -4.49 2.47 1.44
N LEU A 311 -4.31 2.57 0.13
CA LEU A 311 -4.69 1.53 -0.83
C LEU A 311 -3.91 0.25 -0.55
N MET A 312 -4.61 -0.87 -0.48
CA MET A 312 -4.10 -2.21 -0.26
C MET A 312 -4.22 -2.98 -1.57
N THR A 313 -3.15 -2.95 -2.38
CA THR A 313 -3.11 -3.70 -3.64
C THR A 313 -3.00 -5.21 -3.37
N PRO A 314 -3.55 -6.08 -4.24
CA PRO A 314 -3.52 -7.53 -4.01
C PRO A 314 -2.11 -8.15 -3.92
N ARG A 315 -1.11 -7.56 -4.59
CA ARG A 315 0.24 -8.13 -4.71
C ARG A 315 1.29 -7.42 -3.85
N LEU A 316 1.17 -6.11 -3.70
CA LEU A 316 2.16 -5.27 -3.00
C LEU A 316 1.62 -4.64 -1.71
N GLY A 317 0.33 -4.85 -1.41
CA GLY A 317 -0.32 -4.19 -0.28
C GLY A 317 -0.25 -2.66 -0.42
N PRO A 318 0.10 -1.93 0.65
CA PRO A 318 0.27 -0.49 0.63
C PRO A 318 1.60 -0.03 0.04
N ARG A 319 2.50 -0.94 -0.41
CA ARG A 319 3.85 -0.61 -0.92
C ARG A 319 3.83 -0.08 -2.35
N VAL A 320 3.00 0.93 -2.60
CA VAL A 320 2.84 1.61 -3.89
C VAL A 320 2.60 3.10 -3.72
N ARG A 321 2.95 3.88 -4.74
CA ARG A 321 2.40 5.24 -4.96
C ARG A 321 1.34 5.21 -6.03
N ILE A 322 0.40 6.15 -5.96
CA ILE A 322 -0.75 6.25 -6.86
C ILE A 322 -0.63 7.56 -7.63
N ALA A 323 -0.90 7.53 -8.92
CA ALA A 323 -1.20 8.73 -9.70
C ALA A 323 -2.51 8.53 -10.46
N VAL A 324 -3.13 9.66 -10.83
CA VAL A 324 -4.42 9.69 -11.51
C VAL A 324 -4.37 10.70 -12.65
N VAL A 325 -4.97 10.35 -13.77
CA VAL A 325 -5.33 11.28 -14.85
C VAL A 325 -6.85 11.29 -14.97
N THR A 326 -7.47 12.46 -14.91
CA THR A 326 -8.91 12.62 -15.19
C THR A 326 -9.09 13.19 -16.59
N THR A 327 -10.16 12.81 -17.28
CA THR A 327 -10.40 13.23 -18.67
C THR A 327 -11.86 13.10 -19.10
N ASN A 328 -12.23 13.80 -20.17
CA ASN A 328 -13.44 13.57 -20.96
C ASN A 328 -13.28 12.60 -22.13
N MET A 329 -12.05 12.17 -22.45
CA MET A 329 -11.83 11.12 -23.46
C MET A 329 -12.56 9.83 -23.05
N PRO A 330 -13.37 9.22 -23.93
CA PRO A 330 -14.00 7.94 -23.65
C PRO A 330 -12.98 6.84 -23.32
N LEU A 331 -13.09 6.23 -22.15
CA LEU A 331 -12.25 5.12 -21.69
C LEU A 331 -13.08 3.91 -21.27
N GLN A 332 -12.51 2.71 -21.42
CA GLN A 332 -13.12 1.46 -21.00
C GLN A 332 -12.99 1.29 -19.48
N VAL A 333 -14.10 1.44 -18.77
CA VAL A 333 -14.16 1.30 -17.31
C VAL A 333 -13.83 -0.13 -16.86
N SER A 334 -12.96 -0.24 -15.86
CA SER A 334 -12.57 -1.50 -15.24
C SER A 334 -13.71 -2.08 -14.38
N LYS A 335 -13.80 -3.41 -14.34
CA LYS A 335 -14.75 -4.09 -13.46
C LYS A 335 -14.24 -4.09 -12.02
N ARG A 336 -14.85 -3.28 -11.15
CA ARG A 336 -14.60 -3.33 -9.70
C ARG A 336 -15.18 -4.61 -9.10
N LEU A 337 -14.35 -5.36 -8.37
CA LEU A 337 -14.77 -6.49 -7.54
C LEU A 337 -14.38 -6.20 -6.09
N PRO A 338 -15.33 -5.83 -5.20
CA PRO A 338 -15.02 -5.56 -3.80
C PRO A 338 -14.30 -6.73 -3.12
N ASP A 339 -13.24 -6.45 -2.36
CA ASP A 339 -12.48 -7.46 -1.60
C ASP A 339 -12.58 -7.25 -0.07
N PRO A 340 -13.67 -7.71 0.56
CA PRO A 340 -13.85 -7.54 2.00
C PRO A 340 -12.85 -8.34 2.85
N SER A 341 -12.00 -9.18 2.25
CA SER A 341 -10.96 -9.89 2.98
C SER A 341 -9.89 -8.95 3.54
N VAL A 342 -9.69 -7.77 2.92
CA VAL A 342 -8.75 -6.74 3.42
C VAL A 342 -9.23 -6.18 4.75
N ASP A 343 -10.51 -5.84 4.86
CA ASP A 343 -11.12 -5.39 6.11
C ASP A 343 -11.04 -6.47 7.19
N ALA A 344 -11.46 -7.69 6.85
CA ALA A 344 -11.46 -8.81 7.77
C ALA A 344 -10.05 -9.18 8.27
N PHE A 345 -9.03 -9.00 7.44
CA PHE A 345 -7.64 -9.16 7.85
C PHE A 345 -7.19 -8.00 8.74
N CYS A 346 -7.54 -6.77 8.38
CA CYS A 346 -7.23 -5.57 9.17
C CYS A 346 -7.86 -5.61 10.56
N ASP A 347 -9.04 -6.21 10.73
CA ASP A 347 -9.72 -6.43 12.03
C ASP A 347 -8.88 -7.26 13.00
N VAL A 348 -8.23 -8.31 12.50
CA VAL A 348 -7.44 -9.22 13.33
C VAL A 348 -5.96 -8.84 13.42
N CYS A 349 -5.39 -8.23 12.37
CA CYS A 349 -3.94 -7.99 12.28
C CYS A 349 -3.46 -6.87 13.20
N LYS A 350 -4.02 -5.66 13.06
CA LYS A 350 -3.69 -4.45 13.85
C LYS A 350 -2.20 -4.06 13.93
N LYS A 351 -1.29 -4.72 13.20
CA LYS A 351 0.17 -4.55 13.32
C LYS A 351 0.63 -3.13 13.02
N CYS A 352 0.08 -2.49 12.00
CA CYS A 352 0.35 -1.08 11.69
C CYS A 352 -0.04 -0.13 12.84
N ALA A 353 -1.20 -0.35 13.47
CA ALA A 353 -1.67 0.46 14.59
C ALA A 353 -0.88 0.23 15.89
N ILE A 354 -0.45 -1.01 16.13
CA ILE A 354 0.36 -1.37 17.31
C ILE A 354 1.76 -0.74 17.23
N THR A 355 2.34 -0.69 16.03
CA THR A 355 3.75 -0.31 15.82
C THR A 355 3.94 1.15 15.41
N CYS A 356 2.86 1.87 15.12
CA CYS A 356 2.85 3.28 14.75
C CYS A 356 3.48 4.13 15.85
N PRO A 357 4.58 4.85 15.57
CA PRO A 357 5.33 5.58 16.60
C PRO A 357 4.57 6.78 17.16
N SER A 358 3.61 7.35 16.41
CA SER A 358 2.76 8.46 16.85
C SER A 358 1.37 8.04 17.32
N ALA A 359 1.07 6.74 17.32
CA ALA A 359 -0.27 6.21 17.60
C ALA A 359 -1.38 6.85 16.74
N ALA A 360 -1.05 7.27 15.51
CA ALA A 360 -1.99 7.93 14.59
C ALA A 360 -3.02 6.98 13.96
N ILE A 361 -2.78 5.67 14.00
CA ILE A 361 -3.66 4.67 13.37
C ILE A 361 -4.55 4.03 14.46
N PRO A 362 -5.89 4.02 14.30
CA PRO A 362 -6.80 3.46 15.30
C PRO A 362 -6.63 1.94 15.46
N LYS A 363 -6.64 1.49 16.71
CA LYS A 363 -6.58 0.06 17.09
C LYS A 363 -7.97 -0.58 17.17
N ASP A 364 -9.00 0.24 17.30
CA ASP A 364 -10.37 -0.20 17.51
C ASP A 364 -11.06 -0.59 16.20
N GLN A 365 -12.33 -0.93 16.29
CA GLN A 365 -13.15 -1.22 15.13
C GLN A 365 -13.34 0.03 14.27
N LYS A 366 -13.81 -0.16 13.04
CA LYS A 366 -14.23 0.96 12.19
C LYS A 366 -15.29 1.78 12.91
N GLN A 367 -15.28 3.08 12.63
CA GLN A 367 -16.29 4.03 13.12
C GLN A 367 -17.08 4.58 11.94
N GLU A 368 -18.34 4.91 12.18
CA GLU A 368 -19.16 5.64 11.21
C GLU A 368 -18.70 7.10 11.19
N ILE A 369 -18.10 7.52 10.09
CA ILE A 369 -17.56 8.86 9.90
C ILE A 369 -18.02 9.33 8.52
N ASP A 370 -18.73 10.44 8.46
CA ASP A 370 -19.26 11.01 7.21
C ASP A 370 -20.16 10.03 6.43
N GLY A 371 -20.94 9.23 7.15
CA GLY A 371 -21.88 8.25 6.59
C GLY A 371 -21.22 7.01 5.99
N ILE A 372 -19.95 6.75 6.30
CA ILE A 372 -19.26 5.50 5.91
C ILE A 372 -18.56 4.86 7.09
N LEU A 373 -18.57 3.53 7.12
CA LEU A 373 -17.82 2.76 8.11
C LEU A 373 -16.34 2.64 7.71
N ARG A 374 -15.43 3.35 8.43
CA ARG A 374 -13.99 3.37 8.11
C ARG A 374 -13.06 3.46 9.33
N TRP A 375 -11.78 3.19 9.09
CA TRP A 375 -10.70 3.61 9.98
C TRP A 375 -10.17 4.96 9.50
N GLN A 376 -10.35 6.01 10.31
CA GLN A 376 -9.77 7.32 10.05
C GLN A 376 -8.48 7.46 10.86
N ILE A 377 -7.38 7.81 10.19
CA ILE A 377 -6.12 8.12 10.88
C ILE A 377 -6.14 9.56 11.41
N ASP A 378 -5.39 9.79 12.48
CA ASP A 378 -5.02 11.12 12.93
C ASP A 378 -3.85 11.63 12.08
N GLN A 379 -4.17 12.34 11.01
CA GLN A 379 -3.20 12.84 10.03
C GLN A 379 -2.20 13.83 10.66
N GLU A 380 -2.63 14.60 11.66
CA GLU A 380 -1.80 15.60 12.33
C GLU A 380 -0.78 14.92 13.24
N LYS A 381 -1.17 13.91 14.04
CA LYS A 381 -0.20 13.10 14.80
C LYS A 381 0.79 12.38 13.89
N CYS A 382 0.36 11.90 12.73
CA CYS A 382 1.24 11.28 11.75
C CYS A 382 2.30 12.29 11.27
N TYR A 383 1.86 13.47 10.83
CA TYR A 383 2.72 14.51 10.29
C TYR A 383 3.64 15.15 11.34
N THR A 384 3.15 15.35 12.57
CA THR A 384 4.00 15.79 13.70
C THR A 384 5.18 14.85 13.92
N TYR A 385 4.98 13.53 13.75
CA TYR A 385 6.10 12.60 13.81
C TYR A 385 7.06 12.74 12.62
N TRP A 386 6.56 13.04 11.42
CA TRP A 386 7.42 13.32 10.27
C TRP A 386 8.34 14.52 10.54
N CYS A 387 7.77 15.62 11.04
CA CYS A 387 8.52 16.81 11.43
C CYS A 387 9.52 16.51 12.57
N ARG A 388 9.22 15.57 13.46
CA ARG A 388 10.16 15.14 14.52
C ARG A 388 11.37 14.41 13.97
N VAL A 389 11.18 13.54 12.98
CA VAL A 389 12.23 12.61 12.52
C VAL A 389 12.89 13.01 11.20
N GLY A 390 12.31 13.96 10.47
CA GLY A 390 12.82 14.49 9.20
C GLY A 390 12.45 13.67 7.97
N THR A 391 11.64 12.62 8.10
CA THR A 391 11.26 11.70 7.01
C THR A 391 9.75 11.52 6.96
N ASP A 392 9.26 10.82 5.94
CA ASP A 392 7.84 10.44 5.82
C ASP A 392 7.48 9.11 6.52
N CYS A 393 8.36 8.63 7.40
CA CYS A 393 8.21 7.45 8.26
C CYS A 393 8.01 6.11 7.53
N GLY A 394 6.87 5.86 6.89
CA GLY A 394 6.59 4.61 6.15
C GLY A 394 6.49 3.32 6.98
N LYS A 395 6.57 3.38 8.32
CA LYS A 395 6.61 2.18 9.17
C LYS A 395 5.36 1.30 9.08
N CYS A 396 4.18 1.92 8.92
CA CYS A 396 2.92 1.20 8.74
C CYS A 396 2.91 0.37 7.45
N MET A 397 3.50 0.90 6.38
CA MET A 397 3.64 0.24 5.09
C MET A 397 4.65 -0.90 5.20
N ARG A 398 5.84 -0.63 5.75
CA ARG A 398 6.91 -1.64 5.93
C ARG A 398 6.43 -2.89 6.67
N LEU A 399 5.71 -2.71 7.78
CA LEU A 399 5.35 -3.80 8.68
C LEU A 399 4.04 -4.51 8.31
N CYS A 400 3.39 -4.10 7.22
CA CYS A 400 2.17 -4.75 6.78
C CYS A 400 2.49 -6.13 6.18
N PRO A 401 1.80 -7.21 6.59
CA PRO A 401 2.01 -8.54 5.98
C PRO A 401 1.73 -8.59 4.47
N TYR A 402 0.94 -7.65 3.93
CA TYR A 402 0.72 -7.54 2.49
C TYR A 402 1.92 -6.92 1.74
N SER A 403 2.77 -6.16 2.44
CA SER A 403 3.96 -5.50 1.91
C SER A 403 5.19 -6.41 1.83
N HIS A 404 5.03 -7.73 1.92
CA HIS A 404 6.09 -8.66 1.53
C HIS A 404 6.29 -8.63 -0.01
N PRO A 405 7.37 -9.19 -0.56
CA PRO A 405 7.57 -9.27 -2.01
C PRO A 405 6.42 -9.96 -2.76
N ASP A 406 6.29 -9.65 -4.04
CA ASP A 406 5.39 -10.37 -4.93
C ASP A 406 6.07 -11.64 -5.45
N ASN A 407 6.03 -12.71 -4.67
CA ASN A 407 6.51 -14.03 -5.06
C ASN A 407 5.56 -15.14 -4.63
N PHE A 408 5.84 -16.36 -5.07
CA PHE A 408 4.96 -17.51 -4.85
C PHE A 408 4.68 -17.77 -3.36
N LEU A 409 5.70 -17.71 -2.49
CA LEU A 409 5.54 -17.92 -1.04
C LEU A 409 4.51 -16.96 -0.44
N HIS A 410 4.70 -15.65 -0.64
CA HIS A 410 3.82 -14.64 -0.07
C HIS A 410 2.45 -14.63 -0.73
N ASN A 411 2.36 -14.97 -2.02
CA ASN A 411 1.09 -15.06 -2.73
C ASN A 411 0.22 -16.22 -2.26
N VAL A 412 0.80 -17.35 -1.86
CA VAL A 412 0.06 -18.43 -1.19
C VAL A 412 -0.51 -17.96 0.15
N VAL A 413 0.26 -17.17 0.91
CA VAL A 413 -0.21 -16.57 2.17
C VAL A 413 -1.36 -15.58 1.92
N ARG A 414 -1.22 -14.66 0.96
CA ARG A 414 -2.29 -13.71 0.58
C ARG A 414 -3.55 -14.42 0.11
N TYR A 415 -3.40 -15.51 -0.65
CA TYR A 415 -4.51 -16.35 -1.07
C TYR A 415 -5.22 -17.02 0.12
N GLY A 416 -4.47 -17.54 1.09
CA GLY A 416 -5.02 -18.07 2.34
C GLY A 416 -5.78 -17.03 3.16
N ILE A 417 -5.19 -15.83 3.31
CA ILE A 417 -5.81 -14.67 3.97
C ILE A 417 -7.14 -14.32 3.31
N LYS A 418 -7.19 -14.34 1.96
CA LYS A 418 -8.40 -14.04 1.20
C LYS A 418 -9.53 -15.02 1.51
N ARG A 419 -9.23 -16.33 1.60
CA ARG A 419 -10.25 -17.39 1.68
C ARG A 419 -10.71 -17.76 3.08
N SER A 420 -9.83 -17.73 4.08
CA SER A 420 -10.11 -18.39 5.37
C SER A 420 -9.92 -17.46 6.56
N HIS A 421 -10.97 -17.35 7.38
CA HIS A 421 -10.91 -16.57 8.63
C HIS A 421 -9.92 -17.16 9.64
N LEU A 422 -9.83 -18.49 9.74
CA LEU A 422 -8.84 -19.14 10.60
C LEU A 422 -7.41 -18.87 10.10
N PHE A 423 -7.22 -18.92 8.78
CA PHE A 423 -5.94 -18.60 8.15
C PHE A 423 -5.51 -17.17 8.48
N ARG A 424 -6.41 -16.18 8.44
CA ARG A 424 -6.09 -14.78 8.80
C ARG A 424 -5.46 -14.67 10.19
N LYS A 425 -6.08 -15.30 11.20
CA LYS A 425 -5.57 -15.29 12.59
C LYS A 425 -4.24 -16.00 12.73
N PHE A 426 -4.02 -17.07 11.97
CA PHE A 426 -2.75 -17.79 11.96
C PHE A 426 -1.65 -17.00 11.25
N ALA A 427 -1.95 -16.44 10.07
CA ALA A 427 -1.01 -15.67 9.26
C ALA A 427 -0.40 -14.50 10.04
N VAL A 428 -1.20 -13.79 10.84
CA VAL A 428 -0.70 -12.70 11.71
C VAL A 428 0.32 -13.22 12.72
N ARG A 429 0.03 -14.36 13.39
CA ARG A 429 0.96 -14.96 14.37
C ARG A 429 2.23 -15.47 13.71
N MET A 430 2.10 -16.08 12.54
CA MET A 430 3.24 -16.56 11.77
C MET A 430 4.11 -15.42 11.28
N ASP A 431 3.52 -14.33 10.79
CA ASP A 431 4.25 -13.14 10.38
C ASP A 431 5.07 -12.56 11.56
N ASP A 432 4.45 -12.46 12.74
CA ASP A 432 5.14 -12.02 13.96
C ASP A 432 6.23 -12.98 14.43
N PHE A 433 6.04 -14.30 14.27
CA PHE A 433 7.04 -15.30 14.63
C PHE A 433 8.25 -15.27 13.68
N VAL A 434 7.98 -15.32 12.36
CA VAL A 434 8.97 -15.44 11.28
C VAL A 434 9.71 -14.12 11.07
N TYR A 435 9.00 -13.02 10.85
CA TYR A 435 9.59 -11.72 10.50
C TYR A 435 9.76 -10.79 11.72
N GLY A 436 9.09 -11.11 12.82
CA GLY A 436 9.11 -10.31 14.04
C GLY A 436 7.95 -9.32 14.11
N LYS A 437 7.52 -9.02 15.33
CA LYS A 437 6.42 -8.06 15.59
C LYS A 437 6.79 -6.61 15.27
N ASN A 438 8.03 -6.22 15.51
CA ASN A 438 8.57 -4.89 15.26
C ASN A 438 10.08 -4.98 14.97
N PRO A 439 10.48 -5.56 13.81
CA PRO A 439 11.88 -5.71 13.44
C PRO A 439 12.60 -4.36 13.36
N LYS A 440 13.90 -4.35 13.68
CA LYS A 440 14.74 -3.15 13.59
C LYS A 440 14.83 -2.66 12.13
N PRO A 441 14.90 -1.34 11.88
CA PRO A 441 15.23 -0.78 10.57
C PRO A 441 16.44 -1.45 9.93
N ARG A 442 16.34 -1.76 8.63
CA ARG A 442 17.40 -2.35 7.83
C ARG A 442 17.79 -1.35 6.75
N LEU A 443 18.98 -0.76 6.90
CA LEU A 443 19.51 0.12 5.88
C LEU A 443 19.90 -0.68 4.62
N PRO A 444 19.67 -0.13 3.42
CA PRO A 444 20.21 -0.71 2.20
C PRO A 444 21.74 -0.76 2.29
N LYS A 445 22.33 -1.87 1.87
CA LYS A 445 23.78 -1.95 1.68
C LYS A 445 24.10 -1.20 0.38
N GLY A 446 24.94 -0.17 0.48
CA GLY A 446 25.36 0.66 -0.65
C GLY A 446 26.18 -0.10 -1.68
#